data_AF-A0A0S9R6T5-F1
#
_entry.id   AF-A0A0S9R6T5-F1
#
_cell.length_a   1.000
_cell.length_b   1.000
_cell.length_c   1.000
_cell.angle_alpha   90.00
_cell.angle_beta   90.00
_cell.angle_gamma   90.00
#
_symmetry.space_group_name_H-M   'P 1'
#
loop_
_entity.id
_entity.type
_entity.pdbx_description
1 polymer ?
#
loop_
_entity_poly.entity_id
_entity_poly.type
_entity_poly.pdbx_seq_one_letter_code
_entity_poly.pdbx_strand_id
1 'polypeptide(L)' 'MSSQLTVAEAAGLLEVSTAEVHRLIATGRLDHQLACSGRCELLVSHESVVAVRSARQPG' A
#
# COMPACT_ATOMS: atom_id res chain seq x y z
N MET A 1 -16.23 4.76 1.63
CA MET A 1 -15.12 5.73 1.76
C MET A 1 -13.85 4.95 1.52
N SER A 2 -13.15 5.20 0.41
CA SER A 2 -11.88 4.52 0.12
C SER A 2 -10.82 5.10 1.04
N SER A 3 -10.46 4.36 2.09
CA SER A 3 -9.39 4.77 3.01
C SER A 3 -8.04 4.64 2.30
N GLN A 4 -7.26 5.70 2.34
CA GLN A 4 -5.89 5.73 1.80
C GLN A 4 -4.89 5.63 2.94
N LEU A 5 -3.77 4.96 2.67
CA LEU A 5 -2.68 4.74 3.60
C LEU A 5 -1.40 5.34 3.05
N THR A 6 -0.56 5.86 3.92
CA THR A 6 0.85 6.11 3.57
C THR A 6 1.57 4.79 3.29
N VAL A 7 2.70 4.85 2.57
CA VAL A 7 3.58 3.69 2.36
C VAL A 7 4.01 3.06 3.69
N ALA A 8 4.23 3.87 4.72
CA ALA A 8 4.63 3.39 6.05
C ALA A 8 3.51 2.61 6.75
N GLU A 9 2.28 3.10 6.70
CA GLU A 9 1.12 2.38 7.26
C GLU A 9 0.85 1.07 6.53
N ALA A 10 0.92 1.08 5.19
CA ALA A 10 0.80 -0.12 4.38
C ALA A 10 1.88 -1.16 4.72
N ALA A 11 3.12 -0.71 4.94
CA ALA A 11 4.24 -1.57 5.35
C ALA A 11 3.97 -2.24 6.71
N GLY A 12 3.45 -1.47 7.68
CA GLY A 12 3.05 -1.98 8.98
C GLY A 12 1.94 -3.03 8.90
N LEU A 13 0.92 -2.80 8.08
CA LEU A 13 -0.20 -3.75 7.91
C LEU A 13 0.20 -5.04 7.18
N LEU A 14 1.18 -4.97 6.28
CA LEU A 14 1.68 -6.11 5.53
C LEU A 14 2.84 -6.85 6.22
N GLU A 15 3.35 -6.30 7.33
CA GLU A 15 4.52 -6.78 8.05
C GLU A 15 5.76 -6.90 7.13
N VAL A 16 5.99 -5.88 6.29
CA VAL A 16 7.14 -5.81 5.35
C VAL A 16 7.86 -4.47 5.44
N SER A 17 8.98 -4.33 4.74
CA SER A 17 9.67 -3.05 4.60
C SER A 17 8.93 -2.11 3.64
N THR A 18 9.14 -0.80 3.80
CA THR A 18 8.64 0.20 2.84
C THR A 18 9.15 -0.01 1.42
N ALA A 19 10.37 -0.52 1.27
CA ALA A 19 10.95 -0.91 -0.02
C ALA A 19 10.14 -2.03 -0.70
N GLU A 20 9.66 -3.01 0.06
CA GLU A 20 8.80 -4.07 -0.46
C GLU A 20 7.43 -3.53 -0.87
N VAL A 21 6.87 -2.58 -0.12
CA VAL A 21 5.63 -1.88 -0.53
C VAL A 21 5.83 -1.15 -1.85
N HIS A 22 6.95 -0.42 -2.02
CA HIS A 22 7.28 0.21 -3.31
C HIS A 22 7.42 -0.80 -4.44
N ARG A 23 8.00 -1.99 -4.18
CA ARG A 23 8.07 -3.07 -5.17
C ARG A 23 6.69 -3.58 -5.55
N LEU A 24 5.79 -3.76 -4.57
CA LEU A 24 4.40 -4.19 -4.83
C LEU A 24 3.64 -3.15 -5.65
N ILE A 25 3.82 -1.87 -5.36
CA ILE A 25 3.27 -0.77 -6.18
C ILE A 25 3.82 -0.82 -7.60
N ALA A 26 5.14 -0.91 -7.76
CA ALA A 26 5.81 -0.93 -9.07
C ALA A 26 5.43 -2.17 -9.90
N THR A 27 5.05 -3.27 -9.26
CA THR A 27 4.59 -4.50 -9.91
C THR A 27 3.07 -4.57 -10.10
N GLY A 28 2.34 -3.48 -9.78
CA GLY A 28 0.89 -3.40 -9.93
C GLY A 28 0.11 -4.28 -8.95
N ARG A 29 0.76 -4.74 -7.86
CA ARG A 29 0.15 -5.57 -6.81
C ARG A 29 -0.64 -4.75 -5.79
N LEU A 30 -0.39 -3.44 -5.70
CA LEU A 30 -1.08 -2.51 -4.82
C LEU A 30 -1.57 -1.30 -5.62
N ASP A 31 -2.84 -0.98 -5.45
CA ASP A 31 -3.44 0.23 -5.99
C ASP A 31 -2.94 1.44 -5.21
N HIS A 32 -2.58 2.49 -5.93
CA HIS A 32 -2.01 3.70 -5.35
C HIS A 32 -2.49 4.94 -6.09
N GLN A 33 -2.36 6.07 -5.41
CA GLN A 33 -2.58 7.40 -5.96
C GLN A 33 -1.44 8.31 -5.55
N LEU A 34 -1.15 9.29 -6.39
CA LEU A 34 -0.21 10.36 -6.06
C LEU A 34 -1.00 11.60 -5.65
N ALA A 35 -0.87 12.00 -4.39
CA ALA A 35 -1.47 13.22 -3.88
C ALA A 35 -0.41 14.33 -3.88
N CYS A 36 -0.57 15.36 -4.71
CA CYS A 36 0.35 16.49 -4.79
C CYS A 36 -0.32 17.77 -4.30
N SER A 37 -0.20 18.05 -3.00
CA SER A 37 -0.61 19.33 -2.39
C SER A 37 0.62 19.99 -1.76
N GLY A 38 1.42 20.68 -2.57
CA GLY A 38 2.70 21.29 -2.17
C GLY A 38 3.87 20.30 -2.09
N ARG A 39 3.63 19.08 -1.59
CA ARG A 39 4.52 17.92 -1.71
C ARG A 39 3.74 16.76 -2.33
N CYS A 40 4.40 15.99 -3.20
CA CYS A 40 3.84 14.76 -3.71
C CYS A 40 4.05 13.63 -2.71
N GLU A 41 2.97 12.98 -2.30
CA GLU A 41 2.96 11.81 -1.45
C GLU A 41 2.29 10.64 -2.18
N LEU A 42 2.87 9.46 -2.00
CA LEU A 42 2.34 8.22 -2.55
C LEU A 42 1.40 7.59 -1.52
N LEU A 43 0.13 7.48 -1.88
CA LEU A 43 -0.92 6.92 -1.04
C LEU A 43 -1.38 5.59 -1.63
N VAL A 44 -1.57 4.59 -0.78
CA VAL A 44 -1.92 3.22 -1.14
C VAL A 44 -3.36 2.97 -0.74
N SER A 45 -4.14 2.30 -1.57
CA SER A 45 -5.50 1.91 -1.19
C SER A 45 -5.47 0.88 -0.06
N HIS A 46 -6.19 1.17 1.03
CA HIS A 46 -6.37 0.24 2.13
C HIS A 46 -6.99 -1.09 1.66
N GLU A 47 -7.95 -1.06 0.72
CA GLU A 47 -8.62 -2.28 0.24
C GLU A 47 -7.65 -3.20 -0.51
N SER A 48 -6.75 -2.62 -1.30
CA SER A 48 -5.71 -3.33 -2.04
C SER A 48 -4.70 -3.97 -1.08
N VAL A 49 -4.31 -3.24 -0.02
CA VAL A 49 -3.44 -3.76 1.05
C VAL A 49 -4.07 -4.95 1.78
N VAL A 50 -5.36 -4.85 2.16
CA VAL A 50 -6.08 -5.95 2.80
C VAL A 50 -6.14 -7.18 1.88
N ALA A 51 -6.43 -7.00 0.58
CA ALA A 51 -6.46 -8.10 -0.37
C ALA A 51 -5.09 -8.81 -0.49
N VAL A 52 -3.99 -8.04 -0.56
CA VAL A 52 -2.63 -8.61 -0.58
C VAL A 52 -2.31 -9.35 0.71
N ARG A 53 -2.70 -8.82 1.87
CA ARG A 53 -2.50 -9.45 3.18
C ARG A 53 -3.27 -10.77 3.28
N SER A 54 -4.55 -10.77 2.91
CA SER A 54 -5.39 -11.97 2.94
C SER A 54 -4.86 -13.07 2.01
N ALA A 55 -4.32 -12.70 0.84
CA ALA A 55 -3.68 -13.66 -0.07
C ALA A 55 -2.36 -14.26 0.48
N ARG A 56 -1.78 -13.67 1.53
CA ARG A 56 -0.53 -14.11 2.16
C ARG A 56 -0.73 -14.98 3.40
N GLN A 57 -1.91 -14.97 4.02
CA GLN A 57 -2.18 -15.82 5.18
C GLN A 57 -2.65 -17.21 4.71
N PRO A 58 -1.86 -18.28 4.93
CA PRO A 58 -2.41 -19.63 4.79
C PRO A 58 -3.43 -19.84 5.92
N GLY A 59 -4.60 -20.38 5.56
CA GLY A 59 -5.58 -20.86 6.53
C GLY A 59 -5.06 -22.04 7.34
#